data_AF-A0A7L4RQC0-F1
#
_entry.id   AF-A0A7L4RQC0-F1
#
_cell.length_a   1.000
_cell.length_b   1.000
_cell.length_c   1.000
_cell.angle_alpha   90.00
_cell.angle_beta   90.00
_cell.angle_gamma   90.00
#
_symmetry.space_group_name_H-M   'P 1'
#
loop_
_entity.id
_entity.type
_entity.pdbx_description
1 polymer ?
#
loop_
_entity_poly.entity_id
_entity_poly.type
_entity_poly.pdbx_seq_one_letter_code
_entity_poly.pdbx_strand_id
1 'polypeptide(L)'
;MKELFGLKFSSLAMNASGPRCTSFEDLRRIAFSGSCAIVTKSTTLLPRVGNPEPRYKTDAFGAIQSMGLPNPGVFEMAERVRRLRLLTEKPIIASVAGFTPEEYAWMSLLFDESGADMIEVNLSCPNVAGKPQAAYDAEQTREIISSVKEKTKLPTSVKLPCYPDAVVQEKIADVLLDVRVDCITAINSVGNCVILRDKKPIIRPVFGGLCGDYIKPVALGTVKRFYDLFGGRIKIIGVGGIKTRADVDDFISVGADLVQIGTAYEEKGVSVFGDLKKGPSAQYIRG
;
A
#
# COMPACT_ATOMS: atom_id res chain seq x y z
N MET A 1 19.90 -4.80 -7.52
CA MET A 1 18.93 -4.02 -8.31
C MET A 1 17.90 -5.01 -8.84
N LYS A 2 16.60 -4.72 -8.70
CA LYS A 2 15.51 -5.58 -9.18
C LYS A 2 14.77 -4.84 -10.29
N GLU A 3 14.36 -5.55 -11.34
CA GLU A 3 13.61 -4.98 -12.45
C GLU A 3 12.22 -5.64 -12.53
N LEU A 4 11.17 -4.83 -12.55
CA LEU A 4 9.78 -5.27 -12.69
C LEU A 4 9.06 -4.26 -13.59
N PHE A 5 8.28 -4.76 -14.55
CA PHE A 5 7.48 -3.90 -15.44
C PHE A 5 8.30 -2.85 -16.22
N GLY A 6 9.56 -3.14 -16.51
CA GLY A 6 10.51 -2.18 -17.12
C GLY A 6 11.03 -1.09 -16.17
N LEU A 7 10.67 -1.14 -14.88
CA LEU A 7 11.13 -0.21 -13.85
C LEU A 7 12.27 -0.81 -13.03
N LYS A 8 13.28 0.02 -12.74
CA LYS A 8 14.46 -0.37 -11.95
C LYS A 8 14.31 0.05 -10.50
N PHE A 9 14.35 -0.93 -9.60
CA PHE A 9 14.30 -0.75 -8.15
C PHE A 9 15.70 -0.92 -7.54
N SER A 10 16.19 0.14 -6.90
CA SER A 10 17.56 0.21 -6.34
C SER A 10 17.74 -0.61 -5.05
N SER A 11 16.63 -0.89 -4.35
CA SER A 11 16.54 -1.79 -3.20
C SER A 11 15.21 -2.56 -3.27
N LEU A 12 14.85 -3.28 -2.20
CA LEU A 12 13.58 -4.04 -2.15
C LEU A 12 12.47 -3.31 -1.38
N ALA A 13 12.79 -2.21 -0.70
CA ALA A 13 11.88 -1.58 0.26
C ALA A 13 11.50 -0.16 -0.16
N MET A 14 10.20 0.14 -0.07
CA MET A 14 9.65 1.47 -0.30
C MET A 14 8.71 1.91 0.84
N ASN A 15 8.27 3.17 0.85
CA ASN A 15 7.24 3.59 1.82
C ASN A 15 5.88 2.96 1.49
N ALA A 16 5.08 2.66 2.51
CA ALA A 16 3.67 2.35 2.29
C ALA A 16 2.88 3.64 2.02
N SER A 17 1.81 3.55 1.24
CA SER A 17 0.87 4.67 1.10
C SER A 17 0.21 5.00 2.45
N GLY A 18 0.22 6.27 2.84
CA GLY A 18 -0.39 6.78 4.05
C GLY A 18 0.60 7.56 4.93
N PRO A 19 1.52 6.88 5.63
CA PRO A 19 2.56 7.49 6.45
C PRO A 19 3.46 8.42 5.63
N ARG A 20 3.66 9.67 6.09
CA ARG A 20 4.65 10.63 5.57
C ARG A 20 4.84 10.60 4.04
N CYS A 21 3.74 10.72 3.29
CA CYS A 21 3.76 10.73 1.83
C CYS A 21 2.66 11.65 1.24
N THR A 22 2.25 12.67 2.00
CA THR A 22 1.18 13.58 1.61
C THR A 22 1.73 14.90 1.08
N SER A 23 2.65 15.54 1.80
CA SER A 23 3.21 16.83 1.39
C SER A 23 4.31 16.68 0.32
N PHE A 24 4.58 17.73 -0.45
CA PHE A 24 5.69 17.72 -1.41
C PHE A 24 7.03 17.46 -0.71
N GLU A 25 7.23 18.02 0.48
CA GLU A 25 8.46 17.84 1.26
C GLU A 25 8.63 16.38 1.74
N ASP A 26 7.55 15.72 2.13
CA ASP A 26 7.58 14.28 2.46
C ASP A 26 8.02 13.46 1.24
N LEU A 27 7.40 13.70 0.07
CA LEU A 27 7.73 13.01 -1.17
C LEU A 27 9.18 13.26 -1.60
N ARG A 28 9.65 14.51 -1.47
CA ARG A 28 11.04 14.88 -1.74
C ARG A 28 12.01 14.13 -0.83
N ARG A 29 11.71 14.00 0.47
CA ARG A 29 12.54 13.20 1.39
C ARG A 29 12.63 11.75 0.96
N ILE A 30 11.53 11.15 0.51
CA ILE A 30 11.54 9.77 -0.01
C ILE A 30 12.38 9.68 -1.29
N ALA A 31 12.27 10.66 -2.20
CA ALA A 31 13.05 10.71 -3.45
C ALA A 31 14.57 10.62 -3.21
N PHE A 32 15.08 11.29 -2.18
CA PHE A 32 16.50 11.29 -1.84
C PHE A 32 16.88 10.29 -0.73
N SER A 33 15.97 9.40 -0.35
CA SER A 33 16.22 8.34 0.64
C SER A 33 16.70 7.02 0.01
N GLY A 34 17.00 6.03 0.87
CA GLY A 34 17.27 4.65 0.46
C GLY A 34 16.06 3.84 -0.04
N SER A 35 14.86 4.43 -0.04
CA SER A 35 13.63 3.83 -0.60
C SER A 35 13.81 3.51 -2.09
N CYS A 36 13.35 2.35 -2.57
CA CYS A 36 13.46 1.96 -3.98
C CYS A 36 12.43 2.61 -4.90
N ALA A 37 11.34 3.14 -4.34
CA ALA A 37 10.27 3.84 -5.05
C ALA A 37 9.66 4.92 -4.14
N ILE A 38 8.75 5.72 -4.68
CA ILE A 38 7.99 6.73 -3.94
C ILE A 38 6.51 6.40 -4.09
N VAL A 39 5.85 5.99 -3.01
CA VAL A 39 4.39 5.75 -3.04
C VAL A 39 3.68 6.98 -2.50
N THR A 40 2.79 7.59 -3.29
CA THR A 40 2.04 8.77 -2.84
C THR A 40 0.93 8.38 -1.86
N LYS A 41 0.42 9.36 -1.12
CA LYS A 41 -0.79 9.18 -0.31
C LYS A 41 -1.96 8.76 -1.20
N SER A 42 -2.71 7.73 -0.80
CA SER A 42 -3.96 7.35 -1.46
C SER A 42 -4.87 8.57 -1.58
N THR A 43 -5.09 8.99 -2.82
CA THR A 43 -5.73 10.26 -3.16
C THR A 43 -7.14 10.03 -3.69
N THR A 44 -8.06 10.89 -3.27
CA THR A 44 -9.45 10.92 -3.77
C THR A 44 -9.61 12.03 -4.80
N LEU A 45 -10.71 12.03 -5.56
CA LEU A 45 -10.99 13.06 -6.55
C LEU A 45 -10.94 14.46 -5.91
N LEU A 46 -11.66 14.62 -4.80
CA LEU A 46 -11.71 15.85 -4.01
C LEU A 46 -10.86 15.76 -2.73
N PRO A 47 -10.39 16.88 -2.18
CA PRO A 47 -9.66 16.91 -0.92
C PRO A 47 -10.48 16.36 0.25
N ARG A 48 -9.79 15.81 1.25
CA ARG A 48 -10.40 15.26 2.47
C ARG A 48 -9.59 15.63 3.71
N VAL A 49 -10.30 16.04 4.76
CA VAL A 49 -9.71 16.32 6.09
C VAL A 49 -9.46 15.03 6.88
N GLY A 50 -10.19 13.95 6.58
CA GLY A 50 -10.14 12.68 7.29
C GLY A 50 -11.04 12.62 8.52
N ASN A 51 -10.93 11.55 9.31
CA ASN A 51 -11.76 11.32 10.50
C ASN A 51 -11.35 12.21 11.68
N PRO A 52 -12.20 12.35 12.73
CA PRO A 52 -11.88 13.12 13.93
C PRO A 52 -10.70 12.56 14.75
N GLU A 53 -9.92 13.45 15.37
CA GLU A 53 -8.77 13.10 16.21
C GLU A 53 -9.14 12.83 17.68
N PRO A 54 -8.33 12.02 18.43
CA PRO A 54 -7.17 11.27 17.97
C PRO A 54 -7.56 10.08 17.08
N ARG A 55 -6.87 9.93 15.94
CA ARG A 55 -7.17 8.93 14.90
C ARG A 55 -5.99 8.03 14.52
N TYR A 56 -4.87 8.20 15.20
CA TYR A 56 -3.68 7.38 15.09
C TYR A 56 -3.04 7.32 16.48
N LYS A 57 -2.75 6.11 16.96
CA LYS A 57 -2.02 5.89 18.22
C LYS A 57 -1.09 4.69 18.07
N THR A 58 0.09 4.81 18.64
CA THR A 58 1.08 3.74 18.74
C THR A 58 1.08 3.09 20.12
N ASP A 59 1.57 1.87 20.18
CA ASP A 59 1.92 1.15 21.39
C ASP A 59 3.21 0.33 21.17
N ALA A 60 3.54 -0.58 22.09
CA ALA A 60 4.77 -1.38 22.05
C ALA A 60 4.86 -2.36 20.87
N PHE A 61 3.74 -2.70 20.23
CA PHE A 61 3.68 -3.70 19.17
C PHE A 61 3.33 -3.09 17.81
N GLY A 62 2.77 -1.88 17.78
CA GLY A 62 2.52 -1.20 16.52
C GLY A 62 1.64 0.02 16.67
N ALA A 63 0.54 0.04 15.90
CA ALA A 63 -0.38 1.16 15.90
C ALA A 63 -1.82 0.74 15.58
N ILE A 64 -2.77 1.56 16.02
CA ILE A 64 -4.16 1.56 15.54
C ILE A 64 -4.46 2.89 14.85
N GLN A 65 -5.10 2.83 13.69
CA GLN A 65 -5.38 4.01 12.88
C GLN A 65 -6.77 4.00 12.25
N SER A 66 -7.42 5.16 12.25
CA SER A 66 -8.65 5.43 11.53
C SER A 66 -8.56 6.78 10.84
N MET A 67 -7.63 6.92 9.89
CA MET A 67 -7.32 8.24 9.30
C MET A 67 -8.48 8.86 8.50
N GLY A 68 -9.28 8.06 7.79
CA GLY A 68 -10.37 8.55 6.93
C GLY A 68 -9.93 9.17 5.60
N LEU A 69 -8.79 8.72 5.06
CA LEU A 69 -8.17 9.20 3.80
C LEU A 69 -7.93 10.73 3.78
N PRO A 70 -7.21 11.34 4.75
CA PRO A 70 -6.86 12.76 4.66
C PRO A 70 -5.88 12.95 3.51
N ASN A 71 -6.23 13.77 2.52
CA ASN A 71 -5.44 13.94 1.31
C ASN A 71 -5.83 15.26 0.60
N PRO A 72 -4.96 15.82 -0.27
CA PRO A 72 -5.18 17.12 -0.87
C PRO A 72 -6.08 17.10 -2.11
N GLY A 73 -6.61 15.95 -2.53
CA GLY A 73 -7.29 15.77 -3.80
C GLY A 73 -6.34 15.50 -4.96
N VAL A 74 -6.88 14.96 -6.06
CA VAL A 74 -6.06 14.44 -7.18
C VAL A 74 -5.29 15.54 -7.90
N PHE A 75 -5.88 16.71 -8.13
CA PHE A 75 -5.22 17.79 -8.88
C PHE A 75 -3.96 18.30 -8.17
N GLU A 76 -4.06 18.54 -6.87
CA GLU A 76 -2.93 19.01 -6.07
C GLU A 76 -1.85 17.92 -5.92
N MET A 77 -2.24 16.65 -5.76
CA MET A 77 -1.26 15.55 -5.71
C MET A 77 -0.59 15.33 -7.07
N ALA A 78 -1.33 15.41 -8.17
CA ALA A 78 -0.82 15.32 -9.53
C ALA A 78 0.25 16.39 -9.81
N GLU A 79 0.00 17.64 -9.38
CA GLU A 79 0.99 18.71 -9.49
C GLU A 79 2.24 18.44 -8.66
N ARG A 80 2.09 17.87 -7.46
CA ARG A 80 3.23 17.43 -6.65
C ARG A 80 4.03 16.33 -7.36
N VAL A 81 3.37 15.40 -8.04
CA VAL A 81 4.02 14.34 -8.83
C VAL A 81 4.80 14.93 -10.01
N ARG A 82 4.23 15.87 -10.77
CA ARG A 82 4.93 16.57 -11.86
C ARG A 82 6.22 17.22 -11.37
N ARG A 83 6.11 18.01 -10.30
CA ARG A 83 7.27 18.68 -9.70
C ARG A 83 8.30 17.70 -9.15
N LEU A 84 7.86 16.57 -8.61
CA LEU A 84 8.75 15.54 -8.07
C LEU A 84 9.52 14.83 -9.17
N ARG A 85 8.87 14.53 -10.30
CA ARG A 85 9.48 13.88 -11.47
C ARG A 85 10.64 14.69 -12.06
N LEU A 86 10.59 16.02 -11.97
CA LEU A 86 11.71 16.89 -12.35
C LEU A 86 12.96 16.75 -11.47
N LEU A 87 12.83 16.12 -10.29
CA LEU A 87 13.91 16.02 -9.30
C LEU A 87 14.50 14.61 -9.19
N THR A 88 13.86 13.58 -9.77
CA THR A 88 14.29 12.19 -9.56
C THR A 88 13.80 11.26 -10.67
N GLU A 89 14.64 10.28 -11.02
CA GLU A 89 14.27 9.13 -11.86
C GLU A 89 13.71 7.95 -11.04
N LYS A 90 13.66 8.08 -9.71
CA LYS A 90 13.14 7.02 -8.84
C LYS A 90 11.67 6.71 -9.23
N PRO A 91 11.27 5.43 -9.33
CA PRO A 91 9.89 5.09 -9.63
C PRO A 91 8.89 5.78 -8.69
N ILE A 92 7.90 6.46 -9.25
CA ILE A 92 6.76 7.06 -8.53
C ILE A 92 5.56 6.16 -8.75
N ILE A 93 4.99 5.67 -7.65
CA ILE A 93 3.77 4.87 -7.60
C ILE A 93 2.66 5.77 -7.06
N ALA A 94 1.70 6.12 -7.92
CA ALA A 94 0.58 6.96 -7.52
C ALA A 94 -0.54 6.11 -6.91
N SER A 95 -0.87 6.34 -5.63
CA SER A 95 -1.94 5.62 -4.95
C SER A 95 -3.27 6.35 -5.12
N VAL A 96 -4.29 5.66 -5.65
CA VAL A 96 -5.64 6.19 -5.89
C VAL A 96 -6.67 5.46 -5.01
N ALA A 97 -7.63 6.20 -4.46
CA ALA A 97 -8.71 5.68 -3.64
C ALA A 97 -10.03 6.39 -3.99
N GLY A 98 -10.61 6.07 -5.15
CA GLY A 98 -11.90 6.60 -5.59
C GLY A 98 -13.09 5.96 -4.88
N PHE A 99 -14.28 6.46 -5.20
CA PHE A 99 -15.56 5.95 -4.72
C PHE A 99 -16.41 5.30 -5.80
N THR A 100 -16.07 5.50 -7.07
CA THR A 100 -16.69 4.83 -8.23
C THR A 100 -15.61 4.39 -9.22
N PRO A 101 -15.88 3.39 -10.09
CA PRO A 101 -14.94 2.96 -11.14
C PRO A 101 -14.44 4.11 -12.02
N GLU A 102 -15.30 5.09 -12.32
CA GLU A 102 -14.96 6.26 -13.13
C GLU A 102 -13.97 7.16 -12.40
N GLU A 103 -14.16 7.41 -11.10
CA GLU A 103 -13.21 8.21 -10.32
C GLU A 103 -11.83 7.55 -10.30
N TYR A 104 -11.75 6.22 -10.10
CA TYR A 104 -10.49 5.49 -10.17
C TYR A 104 -9.81 5.65 -11.53
N ALA A 105 -10.57 5.46 -12.61
CA ALA A 105 -10.07 5.54 -13.98
C ALA A 105 -9.53 6.94 -14.33
N TRP A 106 -10.30 7.98 -14.01
CA TRP A 106 -9.92 9.38 -14.26
C TRP A 106 -8.69 9.81 -13.45
N MET A 107 -8.65 9.48 -12.16
CA MET A 107 -7.48 9.81 -11.34
C MET A 107 -6.22 9.08 -11.82
N SER A 108 -6.37 7.83 -12.27
CA SER A 108 -5.24 7.05 -12.79
C SER A 108 -4.67 7.65 -14.07
N LEU A 109 -5.55 8.08 -15.01
CA LEU A 109 -5.13 8.81 -16.21
C LEU A 109 -4.40 10.11 -15.87
N LEU A 110 -4.94 10.90 -14.92
CA LEU A 110 -4.29 12.14 -14.53
C LEU A 110 -2.90 11.92 -13.92
N PHE A 111 -2.71 10.85 -13.13
CA PHE A 111 -1.39 10.51 -12.60
C PHE A 111 -0.42 10.01 -13.67
N ASP A 112 -0.92 9.26 -14.65
CA ASP A 112 -0.16 8.86 -15.85
C ASP A 112 0.42 10.09 -16.56
N GLU A 113 -0.46 11.04 -16.92
CA GLU A 113 -0.07 12.32 -17.55
C GLU A 113 0.81 13.22 -16.65
N SER A 114 0.86 12.94 -15.36
CA SER A 114 1.68 13.70 -14.39
C SER A 114 3.08 13.13 -14.19
N GLY A 115 3.40 11.99 -14.80
CA GLY A 115 4.71 11.34 -14.69
C GLY A 115 4.82 10.33 -13.54
N ALA A 116 3.70 9.70 -13.15
CA ALA A 116 3.75 8.46 -12.37
C ALA A 116 4.26 7.32 -13.26
N ASP A 117 4.96 6.35 -12.67
CA ASP A 117 5.46 5.16 -13.38
C ASP A 117 4.56 3.94 -13.16
N MET A 118 3.69 4.00 -12.16
CA MET A 118 2.83 2.90 -11.74
C MET A 118 1.62 3.44 -10.97
N ILE A 119 0.49 2.75 -11.04
CA ILE A 119 -0.71 3.05 -10.25
C ILE A 119 -0.90 2.00 -9.16
N GLU A 120 -1.14 2.42 -7.91
CA GLU A 120 -1.63 1.56 -6.83
C GLU A 120 -3.11 1.86 -6.56
N VAL A 121 -4.00 0.96 -6.99
CA VAL A 121 -5.44 1.05 -6.76
C VAL A 121 -5.77 0.55 -5.36
N ASN A 122 -6.17 1.47 -4.48
CA ASN A 122 -6.48 1.15 -3.09
C ASN A 122 -7.96 0.77 -2.90
N LEU A 123 -8.24 -0.53 -3.00
CA LEU A 123 -9.57 -1.11 -2.79
C LEU A 123 -9.85 -1.52 -1.34
N SER A 124 -8.98 -1.14 -0.40
CA SER A 124 -8.92 -1.75 0.93
C SER A 124 -8.92 -0.76 2.08
N CYS A 125 -9.39 0.49 1.92
CA CYS A 125 -9.47 1.40 3.05
C CYS A 125 -10.58 0.99 4.04
N PRO A 126 -10.28 0.53 5.28
CA PRO A 126 -11.31 0.08 6.23
C PRO A 126 -11.96 1.26 6.99
N ASN A 127 -11.48 2.49 6.77
CA ASN A 127 -11.77 3.62 7.65
C ASN A 127 -12.71 4.66 7.03
N VAL A 128 -13.43 4.28 5.97
CA VAL A 128 -14.48 5.10 5.35
C VAL A 128 -15.83 4.66 5.91
N ALA A 129 -16.48 5.52 6.70
CA ALA A 129 -17.76 5.20 7.31
C ALA A 129 -18.83 4.85 6.25
N GLY A 130 -19.58 3.77 6.49
CA GLY A 130 -20.70 3.35 5.66
C GLY A 130 -20.34 2.74 4.31
N LYS A 131 -19.06 2.51 4.01
CA LYS A 131 -18.63 1.86 2.77
C LYS A 131 -17.83 0.58 3.06
N PRO A 132 -18.26 -0.60 2.58
CA PRO A 132 -17.44 -1.80 2.65
C PRO A 132 -16.17 -1.62 1.81
N GLN A 133 -15.13 -2.40 2.12
CA GLN A 133 -13.92 -2.45 1.30
C GLN A 133 -14.25 -3.14 -0.03
N ALA A 134 -14.03 -2.45 -1.15
CA ALA A 134 -14.37 -2.95 -2.48
C ALA A 134 -13.69 -4.29 -2.81
N ALA A 135 -12.48 -4.51 -2.27
CA ALA A 135 -11.74 -5.75 -2.45
C ALA A 135 -12.34 -6.99 -1.77
N TYR A 136 -13.49 -6.89 -1.08
CA TYR A 136 -14.27 -8.05 -0.66
C TYR A 136 -15.35 -8.46 -1.66
N ASP A 137 -15.61 -7.63 -2.67
CA ASP A 137 -16.56 -7.89 -3.74
C ASP A 137 -15.79 -8.12 -5.05
N ALA A 138 -15.92 -9.34 -5.59
CA ALA A 138 -15.25 -9.79 -6.79
C ALA A 138 -15.66 -8.99 -8.03
N GLU A 139 -16.95 -8.69 -8.19
CA GLU A 139 -17.47 -7.97 -9.34
C GLU A 139 -17.10 -6.49 -9.27
N GLN A 140 -17.23 -5.87 -8.10
CA GLN A 140 -16.77 -4.49 -7.91
C GLN A 140 -15.27 -4.35 -8.15
N THR A 141 -14.47 -5.33 -7.71
CA THR A 141 -13.03 -5.37 -8.00
C THR A 141 -12.79 -5.46 -9.51
N ARG A 142 -13.51 -6.35 -10.22
CA ARG A 142 -13.39 -6.50 -11.68
C ARG A 142 -13.69 -5.18 -12.40
N GLU A 143 -14.78 -4.52 -12.03
CA GLU A 143 -15.25 -3.29 -12.66
C GLU A 143 -14.23 -2.15 -12.48
N ILE A 144 -13.76 -1.93 -11.25
CA ILE A 144 -12.79 -0.87 -10.94
C ILE A 144 -11.44 -1.12 -11.63
N ILE A 145 -10.93 -2.34 -11.63
CA ILE A 145 -9.62 -2.61 -12.25
C ILE A 145 -9.70 -2.53 -13.78
N SER A 146 -10.80 -2.99 -14.36
CA SER A 146 -11.02 -2.87 -15.80
C SER A 146 -11.08 -1.41 -16.24
N SER A 147 -11.84 -0.56 -15.51
CA SER A 147 -11.95 0.87 -15.83
C SER A 147 -10.60 1.60 -15.77
N VAL A 148 -9.74 1.26 -14.79
CA VAL A 148 -8.38 1.80 -14.68
C VAL A 148 -7.51 1.39 -15.88
N LYS A 149 -7.49 0.09 -16.22
CA LYS A 149 -6.67 -0.44 -17.33
C LYS A 149 -7.13 0.00 -18.72
N GLU A 150 -8.39 0.43 -18.85
CA GLU A 150 -8.90 1.08 -20.06
C GLU A 150 -8.29 2.48 -20.26
N LYS A 151 -8.06 3.22 -19.17
CA LYS A 151 -7.58 4.61 -19.23
C LYS A 151 -6.07 4.77 -19.22
N THR A 152 -5.33 3.86 -18.59
CA THR A 152 -3.86 3.92 -18.52
C THR A 152 -3.23 2.57 -18.89
N LYS A 153 -2.01 2.62 -19.44
CA LYS A 153 -1.17 1.44 -19.71
C LYS A 153 -0.04 1.29 -18.69
N LEU A 154 0.02 2.16 -17.69
CA LEU A 154 0.95 2.00 -16.59
C LEU A 154 0.70 0.68 -15.85
N PRO A 155 1.76 0.01 -15.35
CA PRO A 155 1.61 -1.14 -14.49
C PRO A 155 0.70 -0.80 -13.31
N THR A 156 -0.20 -1.72 -12.97
CA THR A 156 -1.19 -1.51 -11.91
C THR A 156 -0.98 -2.51 -10.77
N SER A 157 -0.86 -1.99 -9.53
CA SER A 157 -1.00 -2.77 -8.31
C SER A 157 -2.37 -2.59 -7.69
N VAL A 158 -2.92 -3.63 -7.09
CA VAL A 158 -4.12 -3.54 -6.24
C VAL A 158 -3.73 -3.71 -4.78
N LYS A 159 -4.00 -2.69 -3.95
CA LYS A 159 -3.77 -2.75 -2.49
C LYS A 159 -4.92 -3.48 -1.82
N LEU A 160 -4.66 -4.70 -1.36
CA LEU A 160 -5.65 -5.63 -0.83
C LEU A 160 -5.78 -5.53 0.71
N PRO A 161 -6.98 -5.82 1.27
CA PRO A 161 -7.19 -5.90 2.71
C PRO A 161 -6.60 -7.20 3.27
N CYS A 162 -6.69 -7.35 4.59
CA CYS A 162 -6.60 -8.67 5.22
C CYS A 162 -7.90 -9.42 4.96
N TYR A 163 -7.84 -10.62 4.37
CA TYR A 163 -9.03 -11.45 4.16
C TYR A 163 -9.32 -12.33 5.37
N PRO A 164 -10.59 -12.49 5.77
CA PRO A 164 -10.96 -13.33 6.91
C PRO A 164 -10.91 -14.83 6.60
N ASP A 165 -10.98 -15.22 5.32
CA ASP A 165 -11.10 -16.60 4.89
C ASP A 165 -10.40 -16.84 3.53
N ALA A 166 -9.94 -18.07 3.30
CA ALA A 166 -9.21 -18.47 2.10
C ALA A 166 -10.09 -18.51 0.83
N VAL A 167 -11.39 -18.82 0.94
CA VAL A 167 -12.32 -18.86 -0.20
C VAL A 167 -12.50 -17.46 -0.80
N VAL A 168 -12.49 -16.42 0.04
CA VAL A 168 -12.55 -15.03 -0.45
C VAL A 168 -11.26 -14.66 -1.19
N GLN A 169 -10.11 -15.12 -0.70
CA GLN A 169 -8.83 -14.91 -1.39
C GLN A 169 -8.79 -15.58 -2.76
N GLU A 170 -9.30 -16.81 -2.88
CA GLU A 170 -9.42 -17.53 -4.15
C GLU A 170 -10.26 -16.77 -5.16
N LYS A 171 -11.47 -16.34 -4.76
CA LYS A 171 -12.37 -15.56 -5.63
C LYS A 171 -11.72 -14.27 -6.13
N ILE A 172 -11.04 -13.54 -5.24
CA ILE A 172 -10.32 -12.32 -5.63
C ILE A 172 -9.12 -12.65 -6.52
N ALA A 173 -8.38 -13.73 -6.24
CA ALA A 173 -7.27 -14.13 -7.07
C ALA A 173 -7.71 -14.44 -8.51
N ASP A 174 -8.83 -15.15 -8.67
CA ASP A 174 -9.42 -15.45 -9.98
C ASP A 174 -9.77 -14.17 -10.76
N VAL A 175 -10.44 -13.21 -10.11
CA VAL A 175 -10.75 -11.91 -10.73
C VAL A 175 -9.48 -11.17 -11.15
N LEU A 176 -8.47 -11.12 -10.27
CA LEU A 176 -7.22 -10.41 -10.54
C LEU A 176 -6.44 -11.04 -11.71
N LEU A 177 -6.48 -12.37 -11.84
CA LEU A 177 -5.93 -13.10 -12.98
C LEU A 177 -6.70 -12.78 -14.27
N ASP A 178 -8.03 -12.77 -14.22
CA ASP A 178 -8.88 -12.51 -15.38
C ASP A 178 -8.67 -11.09 -15.94
N VAL A 179 -8.63 -10.07 -15.07
CA VAL A 179 -8.38 -8.67 -15.47
C VAL A 179 -6.90 -8.38 -15.72
N ARG A 180 -6.03 -9.39 -15.55
CA ARG A 180 -4.58 -9.33 -15.79
C ARG A 180 -3.92 -8.18 -15.04
N VAL A 181 -4.15 -8.10 -13.73
CA VAL A 181 -3.43 -7.15 -12.88
C VAL A 181 -1.92 -7.44 -12.92
N ASP A 182 -1.08 -6.42 -12.86
CA ASP A 182 0.38 -6.62 -12.94
C ASP A 182 0.96 -7.02 -11.58
N CYS A 183 0.38 -6.45 -10.52
CA CYS A 183 0.85 -6.60 -9.16
C CYS A 183 -0.30 -6.57 -8.14
N ILE A 184 -0.07 -7.13 -6.96
CA ILE A 184 -0.84 -6.78 -5.76
C ILE A 184 0.08 -6.14 -4.72
N THR A 185 -0.49 -5.35 -3.83
CA THR A 185 0.17 -4.91 -2.61
C THR A 185 -0.61 -5.51 -1.43
N ALA A 186 0.00 -6.39 -0.65
CA ALA A 186 -0.67 -7.12 0.43
C ALA A 186 0.15 -7.05 1.74
N ILE A 187 -0.40 -6.55 2.86
CA ILE A 187 -1.80 -6.16 3.12
C ILE A 187 -1.94 -4.69 3.52
N ASN A 188 -3.17 -4.19 3.47
CA ASN A 188 -3.59 -3.01 4.24
C ASN A 188 -3.74 -3.37 5.73
N SER A 189 -3.97 -2.37 6.59
CA SER A 189 -4.20 -2.59 8.03
C SER A 189 -5.37 -3.54 8.29
N VAL A 190 -5.29 -4.36 9.33
CA VAL A 190 -6.38 -5.27 9.74
C VAL A 190 -7.51 -4.44 10.35
N GLY A 191 -8.63 -4.32 9.63
CA GLY A 191 -9.73 -3.42 9.97
C GLY A 191 -10.52 -3.83 11.22
N ASN A 192 -11.42 -2.94 11.66
CA ASN A 192 -12.41 -3.19 12.71
C ASN A 192 -11.84 -3.65 14.07
N CYS A 193 -10.61 -3.26 14.39
CA CYS A 193 -9.98 -3.55 15.67
C CYS A 193 -10.25 -2.45 16.70
N VAL A 194 -10.17 -2.80 18.00
CA VAL A 194 -10.27 -1.86 19.12
C VAL A 194 -9.08 -2.10 20.07
N ILE A 195 -8.42 -1.02 20.48
CA ILE A 195 -7.43 -1.06 21.57
C ILE A 195 -7.94 -0.18 22.70
N LEU A 196 -7.95 -0.74 23.92
CA LEU A 196 -8.41 -0.06 25.13
C LEU A 196 -7.23 0.31 26.03
N ARG A 197 -7.32 1.49 26.65
CA ARG A 197 -6.52 1.90 27.80
C ARG A 197 -7.48 2.40 28.87
N ASP A 198 -7.36 1.88 30.09
CA ASP A 198 -8.26 2.23 31.20
C ASP A 198 -9.75 2.08 30.85
N LYS A 199 -10.09 0.97 30.17
CA LYS A 199 -11.44 0.65 29.65
C LYS A 199 -12.00 1.65 28.62
N LYS A 200 -11.15 2.51 28.05
CA LYS A 200 -11.53 3.50 27.03
C LYS A 200 -10.78 3.26 25.72
N PRO A 201 -11.43 3.40 24.55
CA PRO A 201 -10.75 3.36 23.26
C PRO A 201 -9.64 4.42 23.17
N ILE A 202 -8.49 4.05 22.63
CA ILE A 202 -7.35 4.98 22.50
C ILE A 202 -7.47 5.94 21.31
N ILE A 203 -8.41 5.67 20.40
CA ILE A 203 -8.76 6.54 19.26
C ILE A 203 -10.25 6.93 19.31
N ARG A 204 -10.57 8.12 18.82
CA ARG A 204 -11.93 8.68 18.81
C ARG A 204 -12.91 7.92 17.91
N PRO A 205 -12.52 7.42 16.72
CA PRO A 205 -13.40 6.58 15.91
C PRO A 205 -13.73 5.21 16.53
N VAL A 206 -13.13 4.86 17.69
CA VAL A 206 -13.25 3.59 18.42
C VAL A 206 -12.64 2.41 17.66
N PHE A 207 -13.15 2.15 16.46
CA PHE A 207 -12.64 1.14 15.54
C PHE A 207 -11.55 1.73 14.64
N GLY A 208 -10.53 0.92 14.38
CA GLY A 208 -9.45 1.28 13.46
C GLY A 208 -8.76 0.06 12.86
N GLY A 209 -7.89 0.34 11.90
CA GLY A 209 -6.96 -0.62 11.34
C GLY A 209 -5.77 -0.85 12.25
N LEU A 210 -5.50 -2.10 12.60
CA LEU A 210 -4.33 -2.55 13.32
C LEU A 210 -3.12 -2.67 12.38
N CYS A 211 -1.95 -2.23 12.85
CA CYS A 211 -0.71 -2.10 12.09
C CYS A 211 0.50 -2.55 12.91
N GLY A 212 1.68 -2.64 12.30
CA GLY A 212 2.93 -2.98 12.98
C GLY A 212 3.11 -4.48 13.21
N ASP A 213 3.80 -4.87 14.28
CA ASP A 213 4.13 -6.27 14.58
C ASP A 213 2.88 -7.13 14.70
N TYR A 214 1.78 -6.54 15.18
CA TYR A 214 0.47 -7.17 15.27
C TYR A 214 0.03 -7.93 14.01
N ILE A 215 0.38 -7.39 12.83
CA ILE A 215 -0.14 -7.91 11.55
C ILE A 215 0.90 -8.69 10.75
N LYS A 216 2.15 -8.81 11.22
CA LYS A 216 3.22 -9.47 10.45
C LYS A 216 2.87 -10.92 10.06
N PRO A 217 2.43 -11.80 11.00
CA PRO A 217 2.13 -13.19 10.64
C PRO A 217 0.99 -13.30 9.62
N VAL A 218 -0.03 -12.44 9.76
CA VAL A 218 -1.18 -12.38 8.85
C VAL A 218 -0.75 -11.93 7.45
N ALA A 219 0.10 -10.90 7.38
CA ALA A 219 0.63 -10.38 6.13
C ALA A 219 1.50 -11.42 5.39
N LEU A 220 2.38 -12.13 6.11
CA LEU A 220 3.17 -13.23 5.54
C LEU A 220 2.29 -14.34 4.98
N GLY A 221 1.25 -14.75 5.73
CA GLY A 221 0.30 -15.77 5.28
C GLY A 221 -0.48 -15.35 4.03
N THR A 222 -0.91 -14.09 3.97
CA THR A 222 -1.63 -13.55 2.80
C THR A 222 -0.73 -13.48 1.57
N VAL A 223 0.51 -13.02 1.73
CA VAL A 223 1.50 -13.00 0.63
C VAL A 223 1.77 -14.41 0.11
N LYS A 224 2.03 -15.38 1.00
CA LYS A 224 2.25 -16.78 0.60
C LYS A 224 1.07 -17.34 -0.19
N ARG A 225 -0.15 -17.10 0.30
CA ARG A 225 -1.35 -17.64 -0.30
C ARG A 225 -1.60 -17.09 -1.71
N PHE A 226 -1.47 -15.78 -1.90
CA PHE A 226 -1.57 -15.18 -3.23
C PHE A 226 -0.43 -15.60 -4.14
N TYR A 227 0.78 -15.78 -3.62
CA TYR A 227 1.91 -16.32 -4.40
C TYR A 227 1.56 -17.68 -5.00
N ASP A 228 0.99 -18.58 -4.19
CA ASP A 228 0.58 -19.92 -4.63
C ASP A 228 -0.56 -19.88 -5.64
N LEU A 229 -1.59 -19.05 -5.41
CA LEU A 229 -2.73 -18.90 -6.32
C LEU A 229 -2.30 -18.33 -7.68
N PHE A 230 -1.37 -17.36 -7.66
CA PHE A 230 -0.92 -16.72 -8.89
C PHE A 230 0.12 -17.54 -9.65
N GLY A 231 0.89 -18.42 -8.99
CA GLY A 231 1.94 -19.19 -9.65
C GLY A 231 2.95 -18.29 -10.38
N GLY A 232 3.24 -17.11 -9.84
CA GLY A 232 4.16 -16.12 -10.41
C GLY A 232 3.62 -15.24 -11.56
N ARG A 233 2.36 -15.42 -11.98
CA ARG A 233 1.70 -14.63 -13.03
C ARG A 233 1.46 -13.17 -12.64
N ILE A 234 1.22 -12.92 -11.36
CA ILE A 234 1.02 -11.58 -10.77
C ILE A 234 2.12 -11.36 -9.72
N LYS A 235 2.76 -10.19 -9.74
CA LYS A 235 3.82 -9.84 -8.77
C LYS A 235 3.22 -9.40 -7.43
N ILE A 236 4.02 -9.46 -6.37
CA ILE A 236 3.52 -9.17 -5.02
C ILE A 236 4.41 -8.16 -4.32
N ILE A 237 3.82 -7.08 -3.82
CA ILE A 237 4.46 -6.15 -2.90
C ILE A 237 3.97 -6.48 -1.48
N GLY A 238 4.86 -6.99 -0.63
CA GLY A 238 4.54 -7.38 0.74
C GLY A 238 4.53 -6.19 1.71
N VAL A 239 3.53 -6.10 2.60
CA VAL A 239 3.36 -5.00 3.55
C VAL A 239 2.76 -5.51 4.86
N GLY A 240 3.40 -5.19 5.98
CA GLY A 240 2.85 -5.45 7.31
C GLY A 240 3.92 -5.84 8.33
N GLY A 241 4.13 -5.01 9.36
CA GLY A 241 5.06 -5.31 10.46
C GLY A 241 6.54 -5.40 10.09
N ILE A 242 6.95 -4.86 8.94
CA ILE A 242 8.34 -4.87 8.48
C ILE A 242 9.09 -3.71 9.15
N LYS A 243 10.14 -4.03 9.92
CA LYS A 243 10.98 -3.01 10.58
C LYS A 243 12.48 -3.32 10.54
N THR A 244 12.87 -4.54 10.16
CA THR A 244 14.26 -5.00 10.06
C THR A 244 14.54 -5.65 8.71
N ARG A 245 15.82 -5.88 8.40
CA ARG A 245 16.22 -6.63 7.20
C ARG A 245 15.69 -8.07 7.21
N ALA A 246 15.70 -8.72 8.37
CA ALA A 246 15.15 -10.07 8.51
C ALA A 246 13.67 -10.11 8.12
N ASP A 247 12.88 -9.09 8.50
CA ASP A 247 11.48 -9.02 8.07
C ASP A 247 11.35 -8.87 6.55
N VAL A 248 12.23 -8.09 5.90
CA VAL A 248 12.25 -8.01 4.42
C VAL A 248 12.52 -9.40 3.84
N ASP A 249 13.54 -10.09 4.35
CA ASP A 249 13.93 -11.42 3.89
C ASP A 249 12.79 -12.46 4.11
N ASP A 250 12.06 -12.38 5.23
CA ASP A 250 10.86 -13.20 5.49
C ASP A 250 9.81 -13.01 4.38
N PHE A 251 9.49 -11.76 4.03
CA PHE A 251 8.51 -11.45 2.97
C PHE A 251 8.96 -11.95 1.60
N ILE A 252 10.26 -11.78 1.27
CA ILE A 252 10.82 -12.33 0.02
C ILE A 252 10.74 -13.86 0.01
N SER A 253 10.98 -14.51 1.15
CA SER A 253 10.91 -15.98 1.29
C SER A 253 9.53 -16.54 0.99
N VAL A 254 8.47 -15.80 1.36
CA VAL A 254 7.08 -16.21 1.12
C VAL A 254 6.50 -15.74 -0.21
N GLY A 255 7.32 -15.15 -1.08
CA GLY A 255 6.93 -14.84 -2.47
C GLY A 255 6.70 -13.36 -2.78
N ALA A 256 7.02 -12.44 -1.86
CA ALA A 256 7.03 -11.02 -2.21
C ALA A 256 8.18 -10.70 -3.18
N ASP A 257 7.89 -9.79 -4.10
CA ASP A 257 8.86 -9.24 -5.03
C ASP A 257 9.56 -7.99 -4.50
N LEU A 258 8.80 -7.13 -3.84
CA LEU A 258 9.23 -5.90 -3.16
C LEU A 258 8.44 -5.79 -1.84
N VAL A 259 8.78 -4.84 -0.99
CA VAL A 259 8.06 -4.59 0.26
C VAL A 259 7.76 -3.11 0.50
N GLN A 260 6.64 -2.81 1.17
CA GLN A 260 6.38 -1.47 1.71
C GLN A 260 6.51 -1.42 3.24
N ILE A 261 7.02 -0.30 3.73
CA ILE A 261 7.24 -0.02 5.15
C ILE A 261 6.24 1.05 5.61
N GLY A 262 5.37 0.68 6.55
CA GLY A 262 4.31 1.54 7.11
C GLY A 262 4.67 2.11 8.48
N THR A 263 4.29 1.40 9.56
CA THR A 263 4.47 1.85 10.96
C THR A 263 5.90 2.27 11.28
N ALA A 264 6.89 1.45 10.93
CA ALA A 264 8.29 1.78 11.18
C ALA A 264 8.76 3.04 10.40
N TYR A 265 8.17 3.31 9.23
CA TYR A 265 8.45 4.54 8.47
C TYR A 265 7.78 5.76 9.10
N GLU A 266 6.56 5.63 9.65
CA GLU A 266 5.91 6.71 10.42
C GLU A 266 6.78 7.13 11.62
N GLU A 267 7.35 6.15 12.33
CA GLU A 267 8.18 6.35 13.52
C GLU A 267 9.58 6.90 13.19
N LYS A 268 10.30 6.25 12.26
CA LYS A 268 11.73 6.54 12.01
C LYS A 268 11.97 7.51 10.84
N GLY A 269 10.94 7.80 10.05
CA GLY A 269 11.09 8.50 8.77
C GLY A 269 12.05 7.77 7.82
N VAL A 270 12.70 8.52 6.93
CA VAL A 270 13.54 7.95 5.85
C VAL A 270 14.77 7.17 6.33
N SER A 271 15.15 7.31 7.60
CA SER A 271 16.27 6.55 8.19
C SER A 271 16.02 5.03 8.17
N VAL A 272 14.75 4.59 8.23
CA VAL A 272 14.38 3.17 8.20
C VAL A 272 14.95 2.46 6.97
N PHE A 273 14.97 3.11 5.80
CA PHE A 273 15.50 2.50 4.58
C PHE A 273 17.02 2.31 4.61
N GLY A 274 17.73 3.10 5.42
CA GLY A 274 19.15 2.91 5.69
C GLY A 274 19.40 1.75 6.65
N ASP A 275 18.58 1.61 7.70
CA ASP A 275 18.66 0.53 8.69
C ASP A 275 18.48 -0.84 8.03
N LEU A 276 17.56 -0.95 7.06
CA LEU A 276 17.30 -2.20 6.32
C LEU A 276 18.51 -2.70 5.50
N LYS A 277 19.54 -1.87 5.28
CA LYS A 277 20.77 -2.29 4.59
C LYS A 277 21.79 -2.96 5.51
N LYS A 278 21.68 -2.77 6.84
CA LYS A 278 22.73 -3.10 7.81
C LYS A 278 22.53 -4.42 8.58
N GLY A 279 21.45 -5.14 8.33
CA GLY A 279 21.15 -6.41 9.03
C GLY A 279 21.77 -7.64 8.35
N PRO A 280 22.03 -8.73 9.09
CA PRO A 280 22.46 -10.01 8.51
C PRO A 280 21.40 -10.51 7.52
N SER A 281 21.82 -10.97 6.34
CA SER A 281 20.93 -11.63 5.39
C SER A 281 20.64 -13.05 5.85
N ALA A 282 19.38 -13.45 5.95
CA ALA A 282 19.03 -14.85 6.19
C ALA A 282 19.43 -15.70 4.96
N GLN A 283 20.06 -16.87 5.18
CA GLN A 283 20.27 -17.86 4.12
C GLN A 283 18.95 -18.59 3.86
N TYR A 284 18.51 -18.59 2.60
CA TYR A 284 17.21 -19.14 2.19
C TYR A 284 17.28 -20.65 1.93
N ILE A 285 16.24 -21.36 2.34
CA ILE A 285 15.82 -22.63 1.73
C ILE A 285 14.51 -22.32 0.99
N ARG A 286 14.55 -22.25 -0.34
CA ARG A 286 13.31 -22.29 -1.13
C ARG A 286 12.86 -23.75 -1.14
N GLY A 287 11.79 -24.05 -0.40
CA GLY A 287 11.07 -25.33 -0.45
C GLY A 287 10.13 -25.39 -1.64
#